data_AF-A0A076HYF5-F1
#
_entry.id   AF-A0A076HYF5-F1
#
_cell.length_a   1.000
_cell.length_b   1.000
_cell.length_c   1.000
_cell.angle_alpha   90.00
_cell.angle_beta   90.00
_cell.angle_gamma   90.00
#
_symmetry.space_group_name_H-M   'P 1'
#
loop_
_entity.id
_entity.type
_entity.pdbx_description
1 polymer ?
#
loop_
_entity_poly.entity_id
_entity_poly.type
_entity_poly.pdbx_seq_one_letter_code
_entity_poly.pdbx_strand_id
1 'polypeptide(L)'
;MFFARIIVLLHMSLSALFSRPATWAMKHFLLFTGLLLVGCQEGNKQPVSVLHPVTPSSQAPKKYPIYTPDTAAILANQNLVALITKVQQDSLTEHKKASAIPPVISAFLHQNDSLSSEPFAMADYGQRYNATDVILEELPSRQLLYLGVGAQTVVLMYNLGGIGRSQRVLLFETNENRITDFWTGSVSESALDKDSILEELLREKDKHWGLNTNIIYY
;
A
#
# COMPACT_ATOMS: atom_id res chain seq x y z
N MET A 1 21.91 20.21 60.57
CA MET A 1 22.32 21.64 60.59
C MET A 1 22.61 22.04 59.15
N PHE A 2 22.08 23.19 58.73
CA PHE A 2 21.67 23.54 57.36
C PHE A 2 22.74 23.41 56.25
N PHE A 3 22.36 22.73 55.16
CA PHE A 3 22.98 22.82 53.85
C PHE A 3 22.39 24.01 53.07
N ALA A 4 23.26 24.86 52.53
CA ALA A 4 22.96 25.89 51.56
C ALA A 4 23.44 25.45 50.17
N ARG A 5 22.64 25.71 49.12
CA ARG A 5 23.04 25.92 47.71
C ARG A 5 21.76 26.17 46.90
N ILE A 6 21.40 27.44 46.69
CA ILE A 6 21.66 28.25 45.48
C ILE A 6 20.88 27.72 44.26
N ILE A 7 19.75 28.38 43.98
CA ILE A 7 18.97 28.29 42.75
C ILE A 7 19.41 29.46 41.87
N VAL A 8 19.89 29.17 40.66
CA VAL A 8 20.15 30.18 39.62
C VAL A 8 19.02 30.10 38.60
N LEU A 9 18.14 31.10 38.62
CA LEU A 9 17.21 31.41 37.52
C LEU A 9 18.01 32.10 36.40
N LEU A 10 18.00 31.52 35.20
CA LEU A 10 18.40 32.24 34.00
C LEU A 10 17.14 32.62 33.21
N HIS A 11 16.81 33.91 33.25
CA HIS A 11 15.80 34.55 32.43
C HIS A 11 16.55 35.33 31.35
N MET A 12 16.49 34.90 30.09
CA MET A 12 16.94 35.73 28.97
C MET A 12 15.76 35.99 28.03
N SER A 13 15.35 37.25 28.05
CA SER A 13 14.55 37.92 27.04
C SER A 13 15.54 38.65 26.10
N LEU A 14 15.32 38.62 24.79
CA LEU A 14 15.05 39.82 23.96
C LEU A 14 15.16 39.48 22.45
N SER A 15 14.07 39.77 21.74
CA SER A 15 13.98 40.44 20.43
C SER A 15 14.92 40.05 19.28
N ALA A 16 14.30 39.61 18.18
CA ALA A 16 14.74 39.94 16.83
C ALA A 16 13.54 40.40 15.99
N LEU A 17 13.44 41.72 15.80
CA LEU A 17 12.75 42.34 14.69
C LEU A 17 13.55 42.04 13.41
N PHE A 18 12.91 41.53 12.37
CA PHE A 18 13.23 41.90 11.00
C PHE A 18 11.96 42.02 10.17
N SER A 19 11.86 43.14 9.48
CA SER A 19 10.74 43.61 8.69
C SER A 19 11.14 43.64 7.21
N ARG A 20 10.19 43.23 6.34
CA ARG A 20 9.99 43.62 4.91
C ARG A 20 10.89 42.99 3.83
N PRO A 21 10.52 43.06 2.52
CA PRO A 21 9.21 43.32 1.87
C PRO A 21 8.82 42.35 0.73
N ALA A 22 7.62 42.58 0.20
CA ALA A 22 7.05 42.02 -1.03
C ALA A 22 7.73 42.51 -2.33
N THR A 23 7.29 41.89 -3.44
CA THR A 23 7.29 42.33 -4.87
C THR A 23 8.40 41.83 -5.80
N TRP A 24 8.01 40.93 -6.71
CA TRP A 24 8.49 40.85 -8.11
C TRP A 24 7.43 40.06 -8.92
N ALA A 25 6.51 40.70 -9.66
CA ALA A 25 6.66 41.32 -10.98
C ALA A 25 7.01 40.34 -12.13
N MET A 26 5.96 39.69 -12.67
CA MET A 26 5.54 39.73 -14.08
C MET A 26 6.63 39.93 -15.18
N LYS A 27 6.77 38.97 -16.12
CA LYS A 27 6.56 39.16 -17.59
C LYS A 27 7.16 38.05 -18.47
N HIS A 28 6.58 37.97 -19.67
CA HIS A 28 6.94 37.20 -20.88
C HIS A 28 6.40 35.76 -20.90
N PHE A 29 5.27 35.45 -21.56
CA PHE A 29 4.82 35.74 -22.95
C PHE A 29 5.82 35.28 -24.00
N LEU A 30 5.63 34.06 -24.51
CA LEU A 30 5.93 33.70 -25.90
C LEU A 30 4.93 32.63 -26.35
N LEU A 31 4.00 33.06 -27.21
CA LEU A 31 3.30 32.21 -28.17
C LEU A 31 4.35 31.50 -29.05
N PHE A 32 4.18 30.20 -29.24
CA PHE A 32 4.63 29.56 -30.47
C PHE A 32 3.46 28.79 -31.07
N THR A 33 2.79 29.46 -32.01
CA THR A 33 2.00 28.84 -33.06
C THR A 33 2.97 28.17 -34.04
N GLY A 34 2.86 26.85 -34.17
CA GLY A 34 3.60 26.06 -35.15
C GLY A 34 2.68 24.98 -35.72
N LEU A 35 1.82 25.40 -36.65
CA LEU A 35 1.03 24.52 -37.50
C LEU A 35 1.99 23.93 -38.56
N LEU A 36 2.20 22.61 -38.57
CA LEU A 36 2.74 21.91 -39.73
C LEU A 36 1.82 20.74 -40.09
N LEU A 37 1.26 20.89 -41.28
CA LEU A 37 0.47 19.92 -42.02
C LEU A 37 1.36 18.78 -42.54
N VAL A 38 0.82 17.57 -42.40
CA VAL A 38 0.80 16.47 -43.37
C VAL A 38 2.14 16.05 -43.99
N GLY A 39 2.59 14.87 -43.56
CA GLY A 39 3.32 13.92 -44.38
C GLY A 39 2.83 12.52 -44.06
N CYS A 40 1.85 12.01 -44.83
CA CYS A 40 1.58 10.57 -44.87
C CYS A 40 2.80 9.87 -45.48
N GLN A 41 3.50 9.05 -44.70
CA GLN A 41 4.39 8.04 -45.22
C GLN A 41 3.83 6.66 -44.92
N GLU A 42 3.37 6.04 -45.99
CA GLU A 42 2.95 4.65 -46.09
C GLU A 42 4.24 3.80 -46.15
N GLY A 43 4.73 3.40 -44.96
CA GLY A 43 5.96 2.64 -44.78
C GLY A 43 5.67 1.21 -44.36
N ASN A 44 5.76 0.29 -45.33
CA ASN A 44 6.03 -1.14 -45.22
C ASN A 44 5.47 -1.92 -44.01
N LYS A 45 4.46 -2.74 -44.30
CA LYS A 45 4.10 -3.94 -43.54
C LYS A 45 5.35 -4.81 -43.34
N GLN A 46 5.89 -4.77 -42.13
CA GLN A 46 6.90 -5.71 -41.67
C GLN A 46 6.23 -7.09 -41.55
N PRO A 47 6.85 -8.17 -42.07
CA PRO A 47 6.26 -9.49 -42.03
C PRO A 47 6.09 -9.96 -40.58
N VAL A 48 4.91 -10.53 -40.36
CA VAL A 48 4.47 -11.25 -39.16
C VAL A 48 5.64 -11.97 -38.50
N SER A 49 6.01 -11.50 -37.31
CA SER A 49 6.98 -12.17 -36.46
C SER A 49 6.44 -13.56 -36.16
N VAL A 50 7.17 -14.57 -36.63
CA VAL A 50 6.90 -15.98 -36.39
C VAL A 50 6.76 -16.18 -34.87
N LEU A 51 5.63 -16.76 -34.46
CA LEU A 51 5.42 -17.25 -33.10
C LEU A 51 6.58 -18.18 -32.74
N HIS A 52 7.51 -17.68 -31.92
CA HIS A 52 8.39 -18.58 -31.19
C HIS A 52 7.49 -19.45 -30.28
N PRO A 53 7.61 -20.78 -30.33
CA PRO A 53 6.94 -21.64 -29.37
C PRO A 53 7.38 -21.19 -27.99
N VAL A 54 6.44 -20.69 -27.18
CA VAL A 54 6.66 -20.46 -25.75
C VAL A 54 6.87 -21.84 -25.16
N THR A 55 8.12 -22.23 -24.96
CA THR A 55 8.47 -23.45 -24.23
C THR A 55 7.82 -23.34 -22.84
N PRO A 56 6.89 -24.24 -22.48
CA PRO A 56 6.31 -24.25 -21.15
C PRO A 56 7.43 -24.35 -20.12
N SER A 57 7.49 -23.39 -19.20
CA SER A 57 8.41 -23.44 -18.07
C SER A 57 8.21 -24.76 -17.32
N SER A 58 9.21 -25.65 -17.38
CA SER A 58 9.14 -27.00 -16.81
C SER A 58 9.40 -27.04 -15.30
N GLN A 59 9.33 -25.89 -14.62
CA GLN A 59 9.50 -25.85 -13.18
C GLN A 59 8.19 -26.28 -12.52
N ALA A 60 8.25 -27.37 -11.76
CA ALA A 60 7.13 -27.78 -10.92
C ALA A 60 6.66 -26.58 -10.09
N PRO A 61 5.34 -26.36 -9.95
CA PRO A 61 4.83 -25.19 -9.24
C PRO A 61 5.43 -25.14 -7.84
N LYS A 62 6.15 -24.05 -7.54
CA LYS A 62 6.81 -23.83 -6.25
C LYS A 62 5.74 -23.83 -5.16
N LYS A 63 5.76 -24.82 -4.27
CA LYS A 63 4.85 -24.92 -3.13
C LYS A 63 5.35 -24.04 -1.99
N TYR A 64 4.51 -23.11 -1.53
CA TYR A 64 4.81 -22.28 -0.35
C TYR A 64 4.30 -22.97 0.92
N PRO A 65 4.97 -22.80 2.07
CA PRO A 65 4.45 -23.24 3.36
C PRO A 65 3.09 -22.59 3.64
N ILE A 66 2.16 -23.37 4.19
CA ILE A 66 0.87 -22.84 4.64
C ILE A 66 1.10 -22.05 5.92
N TYR A 67 0.56 -20.84 5.96
CA TYR A 67 0.52 -20.01 7.17
C TYR A 67 -0.94 -19.90 7.62
N THR A 68 -1.19 -20.15 8.90
CA THR A 68 -2.52 -20.05 9.51
C THR A 68 -2.53 -18.83 10.43
N PRO A 69 -3.33 -17.80 10.14
CA PRO A 69 -3.44 -16.62 10.99
C PRO A 69 -3.90 -16.95 12.41
N ASP A 70 -3.26 -16.33 13.41
CA ASP A 70 -3.79 -16.30 14.77
C ASP A 70 -4.88 -15.21 14.86
N THR A 71 -6.11 -15.64 14.64
CA THR A 71 -7.27 -14.76 14.55
C THR A 71 -7.56 -14.05 15.87
N ALA A 72 -7.31 -14.72 17.00
CA ALA A 72 -7.49 -14.14 18.33
C ALA A 72 -6.47 -13.03 18.58
N ALA A 73 -5.20 -13.26 18.21
CA ALA A 73 -4.16 -12.25 18.30
C ALA A 73 -4.45 -11.04 17.41
N ILE A 74 -4.92 -11.26 16.17
CA ILE A 74 -5.29 -10.18 15.24
C ILE A 74 -6.45 -9.37 15.78
N LEU A 75 -7.56 -10.01 16.19
CA LEU A 75 -8.74 -9.32 16.73
C LEU A 75 -8.40 -8.48 17.96
N ALA A 76 -7.47 -8.94 18.78
CA ALA A 76 -6.99 -8.24 19.97
C ALA A 76 -5.79 -7.30 19.70
N ASN A 77 -5.38 -7.08 18.44
CA ASN A 77 -4.22 -6.26 18.05
C ASN A 77 -2.91 -6.62 18.77
N GLN A 78 -2.73 -7.88 19.18
CA GLN A 78 -1.61 -8.31 20.02
C GLN A 78 -0.27 -8.20 19.29
N ASN A 79 -0.24 -8.50 17.99
CA ASN A 79 0.96 -8.45 17.15
C ASN A 79 1.13 -7.15 16.35
N LEU A 80 0.11 -6.26 16.36
CA LEU A 80 0.09 -5.05 15.51
C LEU A 80 1.30 -4.13 15.76
N VAL A 81 1.59 -3.78 17.01
CA VAL A 81 2.67 -2.82 17.33
C VAL A 81 4.04 -3.38 16.95
N ALA A 82 4.26 -4.68 17.15
CA ALA A 82 5.49 -5.34 16.76
C ALA A 82 5.67 -5.33 15.24
N LEU A 83 4.61 -5.62 14.48
CA LEU A 83 4.62 -5.55 13.01
C LEU A 83 4.86 -4.13 12.50
N ILE A 84 4.18 -3.12 13.06
CA ILE A 84 4.41 -1.71 12.69
C ILE A 84 5.88 -1.34 12.90
N THR A 85 6.46 -1.73 14.04
CA THR A 85 7.87 -1.45 14.34
C THR A 85 8.80 -2.06 13.30
N LYS A 86 8.54 -3.31 12.88
CA LYS A 86 9.33 -3.98 11.82
C LYS A 86 9.18 -3.27 10.47
N VAL A 87 7.96 -2.88 10.10
CA VAL A 87 7.70 -2.13 8.86
C VAL A 87 8.41 -0.78 8.85
N GLN A 88 8.44 -0.07 9.99
CA GLN A 88 9.16 1.21 10.12
C GLN A 88 10.68 1.05 9.94
N GLN A 89 11.24 -0.08 10.38
CA GLN A 89 12.67 -0.39 10.28
C GLN A 89 13.07 -0.89 8.89
N ASP A 90 12.13 -1.46 8.13
CA ASP A 90 12.37 -1.99 6.80
C ASP A 90 12.32 -0.88 5.73
N SER A 91 13.17 -1.02 4.71
CA SER A 91 13.21 -0.10 3.58
C SER A 91 12.30 -0.63 2.48
N LEU A 92 11.07 -0.12 2.42
CA LEU A 92 10.08 -0.58 1.43
C LEU A 92 10.34 0.01 0.05
N THR A 93 10.27 -0.85 -0.97
CA THR A 93 10.12 -0.44 -2.37
C THR A 93 8.64 -0.44 -2.73
N GLU A 94 8.16 0.66 -3.29
CA GLU A 94 6.75 0.82 -3.66
C GLU A 94 6.44 0.31 -5.06
N HIS A 95 5.27 -0.35 -5.18
CA HIS A 95 4.81 -0.93 -6.42
C HIS A 95 3.36 -0.55 -6.72
N LYS A 96 3.05 -0.38 -8.01
CA LYS A 96 1.71 -0.04 -8.51
C LYS A 96 0.99 -1.20 -9.19
N LYS A 97 1.65 -2.36 -9.28
CA LYS A 97 1.13 -3.55 -9.96
C LYS A 97 0.86 -4.68 -8.97
N ALA A 98 -0.30 -5.31 -9.07
CA ALA A 98 -0.64 -6.47 -8.27
C ALA A 98 0.31 -7.66 -8.53
N SER A 99 0.87 -7.75 -9.75
CA SER A 99 1.88 -8.76 -10.10
C SER A 99 3.20 -8.60 -9.33
N ALA A 100 3.43 -7.50 -8.61
CA ALA A 100 4.59 -7.30 -7.77
C ALA A 100 4.41 -7.84 -6.34
N ILE A 101 3.20 -8.32 -5.98
CA ILE A 101 2.96 -8.97 -4.69
C ILE A 101 3.87 -10.20 -4.60
N PRO A 102 4.65 -10.36 -3.52
CA PRO A 102 5.53 -11.51 -3.38
C PRO A 102 4.76 -12.83 -3.49
N PRO A 103 5.28 -13.83 -4.23
CA PRO A 103 4.56 -15.08 -4.49
C PRO A 103 4.05 -15.82 -3.23
N VAL A 104 4.79 -15.76 -2.12
CA VAL A 104 4.35 -16.35 -0.84
C VAL A 104 3.09 -15.66 -0.30
N ILE A 105 3.01 -14.33 -0.44
CA ILE A 105 1.85 -13.54 -0.03
C ILE A 105 0.68 -13.79 -0.96
N SER A 106 0.91 -13.82 -2.28
CA SER A 106 -0.14 -14.17 -3.25
C SER A 106 -0.74 -15.56 -2.97
N ALA A 107 0.11 -16.56 -2.70
CA ALA A 107 -0.35 -17.90 -2.34
C ALA A 107 -1.16 -17.90 -1.04
N PHE A 108 -0.74 -17.14 -0.03
CA PHE A 108 -1.49 -16.97 1.21
C PHE A 108 -2.87 -16.35 0.97
N LEU A 109 -2.96 -15.31 0.14
CA LEU A 109 -4.21 -14.64 -0.19
C LEU A 109 -5.17 -15.58 -0.93
N HIS A 110 -4.70 -16.34 -1.92
CA HIS A 110 -5.53 -17.36 -2.59
C HIS A 110 -6.05 -18.46 -1.64
N GLN A 111 -5.35 -18.75 -0.54
CA GLN A 111 -5.75 -19.76 0.43
C GLN A 111 -6.70 -19.24 1.51
N ASN A 112 -6.59 -17.95 1.88
CA ASN A 112 -7.25 -17.39 3.06
C ASN A 112 -8.31 -16.33 2.73
N ASP A 113 -8.46 -15.96 1.46
CA ASP A 113 -9.50 -15.03 1.02
C ASP A 113 -10.85 -15.74 0.93
N SER A 114 -11.53 -15.82 2.07
CA SER A 114 -12.90 -16.33 2.22
C SER A 114 -13.97 -15.31 1.81
N LEU A 115 -13.56 -14.09 1.45
CA LEU A 115 -14.45 -12.94 1.26
C LEU A 115 -15.17 -12.92 -0.09
N SER A 116 -14.80 -13.79 -1.02
CA SER A 116 -15.53 -13.94 -2.29
C SER A 116 -15.70 -15.40 -2.67
N SER A 117 -16.86 -15.73 -3.23
CA SER A 117 -17.09 -16.96 -4.01
C SER A 117 -16.21 -17.03 -5.28
N GLU A 118 -15.37 -16.03 -5.50
CA GLU A 118 -14.46 -15.86 -6.62
C GLU A 118 -13.01 -16.02 -6.16
N PRO A 119 -12.13 -16.55 -7.03
CA PRO A 119 -10.69 -16.56 -6.77
C PRO A 119 -10.15 -15.16 -6.45
N PHE A 120 -9.16 -15.08 -5.56
CA PHE A 120 -8.45 -13.84 -5.30
C PHE A 120 -7.92 -13.23 -6.61
N ALA A 121 -8.41 -12.05 -6.96
CA ALA A 121 -7.99 -11.25 -8.10
C ALA A 121 -7.98 -9.77 -7.69
N MET A 122 -7.06 -8.99 -8.25
CA MET A 122 -6.83 -7.60 -7.88
C MET A 122 -6.43 -6.78 -9.10
N ALA A 123 -7.09 -5.64 -9.28
CA ALA A 123 -6.72 -4.64 -10.28
C ALA A 123 -5.47 -3.87 -9.83
N ASP A 124 -4.64 -3.47 -10.79
CA ASP A 124 -3.50 -2.57 -10.54
C ASP A 124 -3.97 -1.21 -10.02
N TYR A 125 -3.03 -0.44 -9.46
CA TYR A 125 -3.31 0.89 -8.94
C TYR A 125 -3.97 1.78 -10.01
N GLY A 126 -5.12 2.37 -9.66
CA GLY A 126 -5.89 3.25 -10.54
C GLY A 126 -6.66 2.56 -11.67
N GLN A 127 -6.57 1.23 -11.81
CA GLN A 127 -7.35 0.48 -12.79
C GLN A 127 -8.77 0.19 -12.30
N ARG A 128 -9.72 0.03 -13.22
CA ARG A 128 -11.12 -0.25 -12.87
C ARG A 128 -11.27 -1.57 -12.13
N TYR A 129 -12.20 -1.61 -11.19
CA TYR A 129 -12.57 -2.78 -10.40
C TYR A 129 -14.07 -2.70 -10.06
N ASN A 130 -14.67 -3.80 -9.62
CA ASN A 130 -16.05 -3.81 -9.13
C ASN A 130 -16.10 -3.19 -7.74
N ALA A 131 -16.42 -1.89 -7.67
CA ALA A 131 -16.46 -1.13 -6.42
C ALA A 131 -17.75 -1.32 -5.61
N THR A 132 -18.81 -1.82 -6.26
CA THR A 132 -20.16 -1.98 -5.72
C THR A 132 -20.66 -3.40 -5.97
N ASP A 133 -21.90 -3.68 -5.56
CA ASP A 133 -22.62 -4.93 -5.78
C ASP A 133 -23.15 -5.08 -7.22
N VAL A 134 -23.05 -4.03 -8.04
CA VAL A 134 -23.18 -4.11 -9.49
C VAL A 134 -21.88 -4.66 -10.10
N ILE A 135 -21.90 -5.94 -10.49
CA ILE A 135 -20.74 -6.69 -10.95
C ILE A 135 -20.60 -6.63 -12.48
N LEU A 136 -19.38 -6.34 -12.95
CA LEU A 136 -18.93 -6.59 -14.32
C LEU A 136 -17.96 -7.78 -14.28
N GLU A 137 -18.27 -8.87 -14.98
CA GLU A 137 -17.55 -10.15 -14.90
C GLU A 137 -16.06 -10.04 -15.23
N GLU A 138 -15.68 -9.07 -16.06
CA GLU A 138 -14.28 -8.84 -16.47
C GLU A 138 -13.44 -8.09 -15.43
N LEU A 139 -14.05 -7.53 -14.38
CA LEU A 139 -13.35 -6.73 -13.37
C LEU A 139 -13.20 -7.50 -12.06
N PRO A 140 -12.04 -7.40 -11.40
CA PRO A 140 -11.88 -7.96 -10.06
C PRO A 140 -12.66 -7.13 -9.03
N SER A 141 -13.02 -7.74 -7.91
CA SER A 141 -13.67 -7.07 -6.77
C SER A 141 -12.68 -6.29 -5.87
N ARG A 142 -11.39 -6.30 -6.19
CA ARG A 142 -10.32 -5.64 -5.42
C ARG A 142 -9.48 -4.73 -6.32
N GLN A 143 -9.00 -3.63 -5.78
CA GLN A 143 -8.05 -2.73 -6.45
C GLN A 143 -6.90 -2.38 -5.52
N LEU A 144 -5.68 -2.53 -6.00
CA LEU A 144 -4.48 -2.14 -5.28
C LEU A 144 -4.48 -0.63 -4.99
N LEU A 145 -4.19 -0.26 -3.75
CA LEU A 145 -4.00 1.13 -3.33
C LEU A 145 -2.55 1.40 -2.91
N TYR A 146 -1.94 0.48 -2.18
CA TYR A 146 -0.55 0.60 -1.74
C TYR A 146 0.10 -0.77 -1.70
N LEU A 147 1.33 -0.89 -2.21
CA LEU A 147 2.16 -2.08 -2.03
C LEU A 147 3.60 -1.64 -1.76
N GLY A 148 4.03 -1.82 -0.51
CA GLY A 148 5.43 -1.66 -0.10
C GLY A 148 6.03 -3.04 0.18
N VAL A 149 7.11 -3.37 -0.53
CA VAL A 149 7.85 -4.63 -0.36
C VAL A 149 9.23 -4.32 0.19
N GLY A 150 9.51 -4.77 1.41
CA GLY A 150 10.80 -4.68 2.06
C GLY A 150 11.57 -6.01 2.04
N ALA A 151 12.66 -6.06 2.80
CA ALA A 151 13.47 -7.27 2.93
C ALA A 151 12.79 -8.34 3.78
N GLN A 152 12.01 -7.92 4.79
CA GLN A 152 11.36 -8.80 5.77
C GLN A 152 9.90 -8.45 5.99
N THR A 153 9.40 -7.38 5.39
CA THR A 153 8.03 -6.93 5.58
C THR A 153 7.34 -6.61 4.28
N VAL A 154 6.02 -6.77 4.27
CA VAL A 154 5.16 -6.35 3.16
C VAL A 154 3.98 -5.59 3.74
N VAL A 155 3.70 -4.42 3.18
CA VAL A 155 2.49 -3.65 3.44
C VAL A 155 1.65 -3.67 2.17
N LEU A 156 0.43 -4.18 2.27
CA LEU A 156 -0.51 -4.25 1.16
C LEU A 156 -1.81 -3.57 1.59
N MET A 157 -2.25 -2.58 0.83
CA MET A 157 -3.55 -1.95 0.99
C MET A 157 -4.35 -2.03 -0.30
N TYR A 158 -5.64 -2.33 -0.19
CA TYR A 158 -6.53 -2.41 -1.34
C TYR A 158 -7.96 -1.95 -1.02
N ASN A 159 -8.64 -1.44 -2.04
CA ASN A 159 -10.09 -1.32 -2.03
C ASN A 159 -10.72 -2.70 -2.20
N LEU A 160 -11.79 -2.95 -1.47
CA LEU A 160 -12.68 -4.09 -1.59
C LEU A 160 -14.09 -3.58 -1.92
N GLY A 161 -14.66 -4.06 -3.02
CA GLY A 161 -16.05 -3.81 -3.39
C GLY A 161 -17.03 -4.78 -2.74
N GLY A 162 -18.29 -4.69 -3.14
CA GLY A 162 -19.42 -5.43 -2.56
C GLY A 162 -20.56 -4.48 -2.23
N ILE A 163 -21.30 -4.74 -1.14
CA ILE A 163 -22.31 -3.79 -0.65
C ILE A 163 -21.59 -2.59 -0.02
N GLY A 164 -21.20 -1.64 -0.87
CA GLY A 164 -20.34 -0.51 -0.54
C GLY A 164 -18.85 -0.75 -0.84
N ARG A 165 -18.03 0.25 -0.50
CA ARG A 165 -16.57 0.21 -0.64
C ARG A 165 -15.93 0.18 0.75
N SER A 166 -14.93 -0.67 0.91
CA SER A 166 -14.07 -0.66 2.10
C SER A 166 -12.60 -0.70 1.70
N GLN A 167 -11.74 -0.22 2.59
CA GLN A 167 -10.29 -0.35 2.45
C GLN A 167 -9.77 -1.36 3.45
N ARG A 168 -8.88 -2.23 2.98
CA ARG A 168 -8.18 -3.24 3.78
C ARG A 168 -6.70 -2.96 3.74
N VAL A 169 -6.05 -3.07 4.90
CA VAL A 169 -4.59 -3.03 5.03
C VAL A 169 -4.13 -4.33 5.65
N LEU A 170 -3.06 -4.89 5.08
CA LEU A 170 -2.45 -6.13 5.48
C LEU A 170 -0.96 -5.86 5.74
N LEU A 171 -0.49 -6.28 6.90
CA LEU A 171 0.91 -6.24 7.30
C LEU A 171 1.41 -7.68 7.37
N PHE A 172 2.55 -7.94 6.73
CA PHE A 172 3.21 -9.23 6.79
C PHE A 172 4.64 -9.05 7.28
N GLU A 173 5.07 -9.97 8.12
CA GLU A 173 6.48 -10.31 8.27
C GLU A 173 6.77 -11.57 7.46
N THR A 174 7.89 -11.55 6.75
CA THR A 174 8.37 -12.65 5.94
C THR A 174 9.82 -13.01 6.29
N ASN A 175 10.12 -14.29 6.16
CA ASN A 175 11.47 -14.80 6.19
C ASN A 175 11.66 -15.70 4.96
N GLU A 176 12.52 -15.25 4.04
CA GLU A 176 12.75 -15.86 2.73
C GLU A 176 11.46 -16.04 1.92
N ASN A 177 10.84 -17.22 1.98
CA ASN A 177 9.63 -17.58 1.25
C ASN A 177 8.52 -18.05 2.20
N ARG A 178 8.51 -17.52 3.43
CA ARG A 178 7.55 -17.90 4.48
C ARG A 178 6.98 -16.65 5.12
N ILE A 179 5.70 -16.68 5.47
CA ILE A 179 5.08 -15.70 6.36
C ILE A 179 5.38 -16.16 7.79
N THR A 180 5.89 -15.25 8.61
CA THR A 180 6.16 -15.53 10.03
C THR A 180 5.18 -14.82 10.95
N ASP A 181 4.62 -13.69 10.49
CA ASP A 181 3.62 -12.92 11.23
C ASP A 181 2.70 -12.18 10.24
N PHE A 182 1.46 -11.95 10.65
CA PHE A 182 0.43 -11.36 9.82
C PHE A 182 -0.58 -10.58 10.67
N TRP A 183 -0.94 -9.40 10.18
CA TRP A 183 -2.05 -8.63 10.72
C TRP A 183 -2.88 -8.02 9.59
N THR A 184 -4.17 -7.85 9.81
CA THR A 184 -5.09 -7.25 8.84
C THR A 184 -6.08 -6.32 9.52
N GLY A 185 -6.41 -5.24 8.83
CA GLY A 185 -7.13 -4.10 9.35
C GLY A 185 -7.94 -3.36 8.28
N SER A 186 -8.67 -2.35 8.73
CA SER A 186 -9.21 -1.30 7.89
C SER A 186 -8.62 0.05 8.27
N VAL A 187 -8.43 0.91 7.27
CA VAL A 187 -7.96 2.29 7.40
C VAL A 187 -8.89 3.21 6.63
N SER A 188 -8.81 4.51 6.92
CA SER A 188 -9.53 5.57 6.26
C SER A 188 -9.02 5.80 4.84
N GLU A 189 -9.88 6.36 3.99
CA GLU A 189 -9.53 6.69 2.59
C GLU A 189 -8.41 7.73 2.45
N SER A 190 -8.01 8.38 3.55
CA SER A 190 -6.90 9.34 3.57
C SER A 190 -5.52 8.71 3.79
N ALA A 191 -5.43 7.46 4.25
CA ALA A 191 -4.16 6.77 4.40
C ALA A 191 -3.72 6.17 3.05
N LEU A 192 -2.77 6.81 2.37
CA LEU A 192 -2.41 6.49 0.98
C LEU A 192 -0.94 6.06 0.80
N ASP A 193 -0.13 6.19 1.84
CA ASP A 193 1.29 5.87 1.85
C ASP A 193 1.68 5.16 3.14
N LYS A 194 2.94 4.67 3.20
CA LYS A 194 3.46 3.96 4.37
C LYS A 194 3.20 4.72 5.67
N ASP A 195 3.58 5.97 5.73
CA ASP A 195 3.62 6.71 6.99
C ASP A 195 2.21 7.02 7.48
N SER A 196 1.32 7.49 6.60
CA SER A 196 -0.09 7.73 6.92
C SER A 196 -0.84 6.45 7.34
N ILE A 197 -0.55 5.31 6.70
CA ILE A 197 -1.09 4.01 7.10
C ILE A 197 -0.64 3.67 8.53
N LEU A 198 0.66 3.71 8.81
CA LEU A 198 1.18 3.30 10.11
C LEU A 198 0.76 4.27 11.24
N GLU A 199 0.71 5.57 10.97
CA GLU A 199 0.20 6.58 11.91
C GLU A 199 -1.26 6.33 12.28
N GLU A 200 -2.10 6.00 11.30
CA GLU A 200 -3.49 5.65 11.55
C GLU A 200 -3.60 4.36 12.37
N LEU A 201 -2.89 3.30 11.99
CA LEU A 201 -2.90 2.05 12.76
C LEU A 201 -2.47 2.26 14.21
N LEU A 202 -1.43 3.05 14.46
CA LEU A 202 -0.97 3.39 15.82
C LEU A 202 -1.99 4.20 16.61
N ARG A 203 -2.67 5.16 15.96
CA ARG A 203 -3.68 6.01 16.59
C ARG A 203 -4.93 5.22 16.97
N GLU A 204 -5.29 4.22 16.18
CA GLU A 204 -6.55 3.49 16.30
C GLU A 204 -6.41 2.15 17.07
N LYS A 205 -5.18 1.68 17.37
CA LYS A 205 -4.90 0.35 17.94
C LYS A 205 -5.65 -0.01 19.23
N ASP A 206 -5.94 0.98 20.08
CA ASP A 206 -6.56 0.78 21.40
C ASP A 206 -8.08 0.99 21.35
N LYS A 207 -8.64 1.32 20.18
CA LYS A 207 -10.08 1.47 20.05
C LYS A 207 -10.74 0.09 19.97
N HIS A 208 -11.85 -0.05 20.68
CA HIS A 208 -12.66 -1.27 20.68
C HIS A 208 -13.47 -1.46 19.39
N TRP A 209 -13.37 -0.54 18.43
CA TRP A 209 -14.04 -0.54 17.14
C TRP A 209 -13.09 0.04 16.07
N GLY A 210 -13.33 -0.27 14.79
CA GLY A 210 -12.62 0.33 13.66
C GLY A 210 -11.66 -0.63 12.96
N LEU A 211 -10.50 -0.91 13.57
CA LEU A 211 -9.43 -1.62 12.88
C LEU A 211 -9.79 -3.06 12.51
N ASN A 212 -10.41 -3.83 13.40
CA ASN A 212 -10.64 -5.28 13.21
C ASN A 212 -12.12 -5.66 13.03
N THR A 213 -13.00 -4.68 12.90
CA THR A 213 -14.43 -4.94 12.70
C THR A 213 -14.67 -5.50 11.29
N ASN A 214 -15.37 -6.64 11.21
CA ASN A 214 -15.80 -7.28 9.95
C ASN A 214 -14.66 -7.73 9.02
N ILE A 215 -13.49 -8.11 9.55
CA ILE A 215 -12.32 -8.47 8.71
C ILE A 215 -12.14 -9.96 8.57
N ILE A 216 -12.60 -10.71 9.56
CA ILE A 216 -12.39 -12.13 9.67
C ILE A 216 -13.74 -12.83 9.56
N TYR A 217 -14.00 -13.41 8.39
CA TYR A 217 -15.06 -14.39 8.18
C TYR A 217 -14.35 -15.73 7.95
N TYR A 218 -14.14 -16.52 9.01
CA TYR A 218 -13.75 -17.93 8.87
C TYR A 218 -14.97 -18.80 9.13
#